data_AF-A0A7C3FMK6-F1
#
_entry.id   AF-A0A7C3FMK6-F1
#
_cell.length_a   1.000
_cell.length_b   1.000
_cell.length_c   1.000
_cell.angle_alpha   90.00
_cell.angle_beta   90.00
_cell.angle_gamma   90.00
#
_symmetry.space_group_name_H-M   'P 1'
#
loop_
_entity.id
_entity.type
_entity.pdbx_description
1 polymer ?
#
loop_
_entity_poly.entity_id
_entity_poly.type
_entity_poly.pdbx_seq_one_letter_code
_entity_poly.pdbx_strand_id
1 'polypeptide(L)'
;MPQSHMMYISDFLLSTRTLVLAGRDLEEALARDNPAAIEFAIMEIEQAYTRYDQASERYHLFMLSRLETTRSTAQAEQVSMDGLASLVTDFQVSYVLAAASQAVGEIAPPTRGDRTRTMITAPPPLAEALGALEETTQALRRPLMESTTPPVSITRGMLRSGEAITVESVQSPSLQEAIQTFQTVTSETLEELVRGVRQAIMACLEALSGLDKEDITEALQLLGRTLEEIPNLGRLLRLAIDRLRKAIANLIAWLGDENVEGLKGKVEETLRRWLNGEQIDDGLRWALAIESTRQLAQVAVTRPGLAADRLDEASTEIKVLRVRFDEHMTLIAQAAKTVTLLGGLLTASLGTQAILLSVVTYLAVIAWAVGMGIDYADSGRILDRVEGVGTIIQRLLQ
;
A
#
# COMPACT_ATOMS: atom_id res chain seq x y z
N MET A 1 -16.66 -21.87 -4.28
CA MET A 1 -15.65 -20.88 -3.83
C MET A 1 -15.88 -19.40 -4.25
N PRO A 2 -16.85 -18.99 -5.10
CA PRO A 2 -17.12 -17.56 -5.34
C PRO A 2 -18.04 -16.86 -4.31
N GLN A 3 -19.02 -17.57 -3.73
CA GLN A 3 -20.14 -16.92 -3.02
C GLN A 3 -19.74 -16.16 -1.75
N SER A 4 -18.88 -16.74 -0.91
CA SER A 4 -18.45 -16.07 0.34
C SER A 4 -17.59 -14.84 0.06
N HIS A 5 -16.67 -14.90 -0.91
CA HIS A 5 -15.85 -13.74 -1.30
C HIS A 5 -16.74 -12.60 -1.81
N MET A 6 -17.65 -12.90 -2.75
CA MET A 6 -18.59 -11.92 -3.30
C MET A 6 -19.46 -11.27 -2.22
N MET A 7 -19.85 -12.02 -1.19
CA MET A 7 -20.61 -11.49 -0.06
C MET A 7 -19.79 -10.49 0.76
N TYR A 8 -18.57 -10.85 1.21
CA TYR A 8 -17.74 -9.97 2.03
C TYR A 8 -17.31 -8.71 1.27
N ILE A 9 -16.89 -8.83 0.01
CA ILE A 9 -16.49 -7.68 -0.79
C ILE A 9 -17.68 -6.77 -1.14
N SER A 10 -18.87 -7.33 -1.39
CA SER A 10 -20.05 -6.52 -1.66
C SER A 10 -20.48 -5.73 -0.43
N ASP A 11 -20.46 -6.36 0.75
CA ASP A 11 -20.78 -5.69 2.01
C ASP A 11 -19.79 -4.56 2.30
N PHE A 12 -18.48 -4.84 2.13
CA PHE A 12 -17.41 -3.85 2.22
C PHE A 12 -17.68 -2.66 1.27
N LEU A 13 -17.83 -2.88 -0.04
CA LEU A 13 -18.03 -1.81 -1.02
C LEU A 13 -19.33 -1.03 -0.81
N LEU A 14 -20.42 -1.70 -0.42
CA LEU A 14 -21.69 -1.05 -0.11
C LEU A 14 -21.55 -0.14 1.12
N SER A 15 -20.87 -0.61 2.16
CA SER A 15 -20.63 0.18 3.36
C SER A 15 -19.76 1.41 3.10
N THR A 16 -18.71 1.29 2.27
CA THR A 16 -17.89 2.43 1.82
C THR A 16 -18.74 3.45 1.05
N ARG A 17 -19.61 2.98 0.16
CA ARG A 17 -20.54 3.86 -0.58
C ARG A 17 -21.51 4.58 0.35
N THR A 18 -22.05 3.90 1.37
CA THR A 18 -22.92 4.54 2.37
C THR A 18 -22.18 5.67 3.09
N LEU A 19 -20.90 5.48 3.45
CA LEU A 19 -20.10 6.53 4.06
C LEU A 19 -19.87 7.72 3.12
N VAL A 20 -19.60 7.49 1.83
CA VAL A 20 -19.49 8.56 0.83
C VAL A 20 -20.78 9.38 0.73
N LEU A 21 -21.95 8.72 0.73
CA LEU A 21 -23.24 9.41 0.67
C LEU A 21 -23.47 10.26 1.92
N ALA A 22 -23.26 9.71 3.12
CA ALA A 22 -23.38 10.46 4.37
C ALA A 22 -22.41 11.67 4.42
N GLY A 23 -21.21 11.52 3.87
CA GLY A 23 -20.26 12.63 3.72
C GLY A 23 -20.76 13.74 2.79
N ARG A 24 -21.43 13.39 1.69
CA ARG A 24 -22.05 14.38 0.78
C ARG A 24 -23.23 15.10 1.43
N ASP A 25 -24.02 14.39 2.23
CA ASP A 25 -25.12 14.98 2.99
C ASP A 25 -24.58 16.01 4.00
N LEU A 26 -23.41 15.74 4.60
CA LEU A 26 -22.69 16.73 5.43
C LEU A 26 -22.21 17.94 4.63
N GLU A 27 -21.63 17.75 3.43
CA GLU A 27 -21.24 18.88 2.57
C GLU A 27 -22.43 19.79 2.22
N GLU A 28 -23.57 19.18 1.89
CA GLU A 28 -24.79 19.93 1.59
C GLU A 28 -25.32 20.67 2.83
N ALA A 29 -25.28 20.04 4.00
CA ALA A 29 -25.67 20.67 5.27
C ALA A 29 -24.76 21.86 5.63
N LEU A 30 -23.44 21.72 5.44
CA LEU A 30 -22.45 22.78 5.64
C LEU A 30 -22.68 23.95 4.67
N ALA A 31 -22.95 23.68 3.40
CA ALA A 31 -23.22 24.72 2.40
C ALA A 31 -24.48 25.55 2.71
N ARG A 32 -25.43 24.97 3.43
CA ARG A 32 -26.67 25.61 3.88
C ARG A 32 -26.55 26.32 5.24
N ASP A 33 -25.42 26.18 5.93
CA ASP A 33 -25.14 26.73 7.27
C ASP A 33 -26.28 26.45 8.28
N ASN A 34 -26.80 25.22 8.27
CA ASN A 34 -27.89 24.79 9.15
C ASN A 34 -27.38 23.86 10.25
N PRO A 35 -27.24 24.34 11.51
CA PRO A 35 -26.68 23.56 12.61
C PRO A 35 -27.40 22.23 12.87
N ALA A 36 -28.73 22.19 12.72
CA ALA A 36 -29.50 20.96 12.94
C ALA A 36 -29.28 19.95 11.82
N ALA A 37 -29.12 20.41 10.57
CA ALA A 37 -28.79 19.55 9.44
C ALA A 37 -27.35 19.03 9.54
N ILE A 38 -26.41 19.87 10.00
CA ILE A 38 -25.02 19.49 10.23
C ILE A 38 -24.94 18.40 11.30
N GLU A 39 -25.60 18.60 12.45
CA GLU A 39 -25.62 17.59 13.53
C GLU A 39 -26.25 16.27 13.07
N PHE A 40 -27.34 16.33 12.31
CA PHE A 40 -27.97 15.14 11.73
C PHE A 40 -27.01 14.40 10.77
N ALA A 41 -26.34 15.13 9.88
CA ALA A 41 -25.37 14.53 8.95
C ALA A 41 -24.15 13.93 9.66
N ILE A 42 -23.68 14.53 10.76
CA ILE A 42 -22.65 13.94 11.63
C ILE A 42 -23.13 12.59 12.16
N MET A 43 -24.36 12.49 12.66
CA MET A 43 -24.92 11.22 13.14
C MET A 43 -25.02 10.17 12.02
N GLU A 44 -25.36 10.57 10.80
CA GLU A 44 -25.41 9.66 9.64
C GLU A 44 -24.00 9.14 9.28
N ILE A 45 -22.98 9.99 9.32
CA ILE A 45 -21.58 9.57 9.13
C ILE A 45 -21.15 8.57 10.20
N GLU A 46 -21.47 8.80 11.48
CA GLU A 46 -21.13 7.86 12.56
C GLU A 46 -21.79 6.49 12.38
N GLN A 47 -23.06 6.48 11.96
CA GLN A 47 -23.80 5.25 11.66
C GLN A 47 -23.22 4.53 10.43
N ALA A 48 -22.91 5.28 9.37
CA ALA A 48 -22.28 4.73 8.17
C ALA A 48 -20.89 4.16 8.49
N TYR A 49 -20.09 4.87 9.29
CA TYR A 49 -18.79 4.39 9.76
C TYR A 49 -18.93 3.11 10.58
N THR A 50 -19.89 3.03 11.50
CA THR A 50 -20.09 1.80 12.31
C THR A 50 -20.35 0.58 11.42
N ARG A 51 -21.13 0.74 10.34
CA ARG A 51 -21.36 -0.34 9.36
C ARG A 51 -20.09 -0.68 8.59
N TYR A 52 -19.36 0.34 8.14
CA TYR A 52 -18.08 0.16 7.45
C TYR A 52 -17.03 -0.53 8.32
N ASP A 53 -16.91 -0.15 9.59
CA ASP A 53 -15.97 -0.73 10.54
C ASP A 53 -16.20 -2.24 10.68
N GLN A 54 -17.45 -2.66 10.86
CA GLN A 54 -17.83 -4.07 10.92
C GLN A 54 -17.65 -4.83 9.60
N ALA A 55 -17.90 -4.17 8.45
CA ALA A 55 -17.74 -4.79 7.14
C ALA A 55 -16.25 -4.95 6.77
N SER A 56 -15.44 -3.91 7.01
CA SER A 56 -13.99 -3.91 6.79
C SER A 56 -13.30 -4.95 7.66
N GLU A 57 -13.60 -5.03 8.96
CA GLU A 57 -13.00 -6.02 9.86
C GLU A 57 -13.28 -7.46 9.39
N ARG A 58 -14.54 -7.75 9.02
CA ARG A 58 -14.91 -9.07 8.46
C ARG A 58 -14.19 -9.36 7.15
N TYR A 59 -14.04 -8.36 6.27
CA TYR A 59 -13.32 -8.51 5.02
C TYR A 59 -11.82 -8.76 5.26
N HIS A 60 -11.17 -8.00 6.13
CA HIS A 60 -9.76 -8.18 6.50
C HIS A 60 -9.50 -9.56 7.09
N LEU A 61 -10.32 -10.00 8.05
CA LEU A 61 -10.21 -11.35 8.63
C LEU A 61 -10.39 -12.44 7.58
N PHE A 62 -11.35 -12.27 6.67
CA PHE A 62 -11.55 -13.20 5.55
C PHE A 62 -10.31 -13.27 4.67
N MET A 63 -9.73 -12.12 4.32
CA MET A 63 -8.57 -12.05 3.43
C MET A 63 -7.27 -12.57 4.07
N LEU A 64 -7.04 -12.31 5.37
CA LEU A 64 -5.94 -12.92 6.12
C LEU A 64 -6.07 -14.45 6.18
N SER A 65 -7.27 -14.95 6.51
CA SER A 65 -7.57 -16.40 6.49
C SER A 65 -7.33 -17.01 5.10
N ARG A 66 -7.64 -16.28 4.03
CA ARG A 66 -7.34 -16.71 2.65
C ARG A 66 -5.84 -16.78 2.41
N LEU A 67 -5.08 -15.80 2.86
CA LEU A 67 -3.64 -15.79 2.68
C LEU A 67 -3.00 -17.00 3.36
N GLU A 68 -3.37 -17.28 4.60
CA GLU A 68 -2.86 -18.42 5.40
C GLU A 68 -3.20 -19.80 4.78
N THR A 69 -4.33 -19.91 4.11
CA THR A 69 -4.81 -21.18 3.53
C THR A 69 -4.39 -21.38 2.07
N THR A 70 -3.82 -20.35 1.44
CA THR A 70 -3.43 -20.38 0.04
C THR A 70 -2.09 -21.10 -0.13
N ARG A 71 -2.06 -22.07 -1.05
CA ARG A 71 -0.84 -22.87 -1.36
C ARG A 71 -0.15 -22.46 -2.65
N SER A 72 -0.76 -21.55 -3.41
CA SER A 72 -0.24 -21.08 -4.69
C SER A 72 0.17 -19.62 -4.55
N THR A 73 1.42 -19.31 -4.90
CA THR A 73 1.96 -17.95 -4.91
C THR A 73 1.12 -17.01 -5.77
N ALA A 74 0.67 -17.44 -6.95
CA ALA A 74 -0.22 -16.63 -7.78
C ALA A 74 -1.55 -16.26 -7.08
N GLN A 75 -2.11 -17.18 -6.29
CA GLN A 75 -3.31 -16.89 -5.48
C GLN A 75 -2.96 -16.02 -4.27
N ALA A 76 -1.79 -16.21 -3.66
CA ALA A 76 -1.33 -15.43 -2.51
C ALA A 76 -1.06 -13.98 -2.91
N GLU A 77 -0.44 -13.74 -4.06
CA GLU A 77 -0.26 -12.43 -4.70
C GLU A 77 -1.61 -11.75 -4.93
N GLN A 78 -2.59 -12.45 -5.47
CA GLN A 78 -3.94 -11.94 -5.69
C GLN A 78 -4.65 -11.57 -4.38
N VAL A 79 -4.62 -12.46 -3.39
CA VAL A 79 -5.20 -12.20 -2.06
C VAL A 79 -4.49 -11.02 -1.39
N SER A 80 -3.17 -10.92 -1.55
CA SER A 80 -2.37 -9.78 -1.10
C SER A 80 -2.90 -8.50 -1.74
N MET A 81 -2.91 -8.40 -3.07
CA MET A 81 -3.45 -7.22 -3.77
C MET A 81 -4.83 -6.80 -3.30
N ASP A 82 -5.72 -7.78 -3.11
CA ASP A 82 -7.08 -7.53 -2.69
C ASP A 82 -7.17 -7.01 -1.24
N GLY A 83 -6.31 -7.53 -0.35
CA GLY A 83 -6.12 -7.00 1.00
C GLY A 83 -5.55 -5.59 1.00
N LEU A 84 -4.54 -5.34 0.18
CA LEU A 84 -3.86 -4.05 0.08
C LEU A 84 -4.79 -2.94 -0.39
N ALA A 85 -5.63 -3.22 -1.37
CA ALA A 85 -6.60 -2.24 -1.84
C ALA A 85 -7.67 -1.91 -0.76
N SER A 86 -8.01 -2.86 0.11
CA SER A 86 -8.87 -2.57 1.26
C SER A 86 -8.19 -1.73 2.33
N LEU A 87 -6.88 -1.89 2.54
CA LEU A 87 -6.09 -1.01 3.43
C LEU A 87 -6.01 0.43 2.90
N VAL A 88 -5.83 0.61 1.59
CA VAL A 88 -5.92 1.93 0.94
C VAL A 88 -7.28 2.59 1.22
N THR A 89 -8.35 1.80 1.14
CA THR A 89 -9.71 2.26 1.47
C THR A 89 -9.83 2.65 2.94
N ASP A 90 -9.27 1.88 3.88
CA ASP A 90 -9.25 2.24 5.31
C ASP A 90 -8.55 3.59 5.56
N PHE A 91 -7.39 3.82 4.92
CA PHE A 91 -6.70 5.11 5.00
C PHE A 91 -7.55 6.25 4.44
N GLN A 92 -8.26 6.02 3.34
CA GLN A 92 -9.14 7.04 2.75
C GLN A 92 -10.39 7.30 3.59
N VAL A 93 -10.97 6.28 4.21
CA VAL A 93 -12.07 6.46 5.17
C VAL A 93 -11.59 7.29 6.36
N SER A 94 -10.42 6.97 6.91
CA SER A 94 -9.80 7.78 7.95
C SER A 94 -9.60 9.24 7.49
N TYR A 95 -9.17 9.42 6.25
CA TYR A 95 -8.96 10.75 5.68
C TYR A 95 -10.27 11.53 5.50
N VAL A 96 -11.34 10.90 5.02
CA VAL A 96 -12.69 11.49 4.93
C VAL A 96 -13.19 11.92 6.31
N LEU A 97 -13.06 11.07 7.32
CA LEU A 97 -13.50 11.38 8.69
C LEU A 97 -12.73 12.56 9.28
N ALA A 98 -11.43 12.62 9.06
CA ALA A 98 -10.61 13.74 9.51
C ALA A 98 -10.95 15.04 8.76
N ALA A 99 -11.16 14.97 7.44
CA ALA A 99 -11.57 16.13 6.64
C ALA A 99 -12.96 16.63 7.06
N ALA A 100 -13.90 15.72 7.34
CA ALA A 100 -15.22 16.05 7.85
C ALA A 100 -15.14 16.71 9.24
N SER A 101 -14.29 16.19 10.12
CA SER A 101 -14.00 16.78 11.44
C SER A 101 -13.50 18.23 11.33
N GLN A 102 -12.59 18.50 10.40
CA GLN A 102 -12.16 19.86 10.12
C GLN A 102 -13.28 20.74 9.57
N ALA A 103 -14.10 20.21 8.64
CA ALA A 103 -15.19 20.96 8.03
C ALA A 103 -16.26 21.39 9.05
N VAL A 104 -16.51 20.58 10.09
CA VAL A 104 -17.44 20.92 11.18
C VAL A 104 -16.80 21.71 12.33
N GLY A 105 -15.49 22.00 12.23
CA GLY A 105 -14.79 22.81 13.22
C GLY A 105 -14.39 22.08 14.50
N GLU A 106 -14.38 20.74 14.51
CA GLU A 106 -13.76 19.96 15.60
C GLU A 106 -12.24 20.16 15.66
N ILE A 107 -11.65 20.54 14.52
CA ILE A 107 -10.24 20.85 14.34
C ILE A 107 -10.10 22.33 13.96
N ALA A 108 -9.24 23.06 14.67
CA ALA A 108 -8.91 24.42 14.28
C ALA A 108 -8.17 24.43 12.91
N PRO A 109 -8.49 25.36 12.00
CA PRO A 109 -7.73 25.50 10.77
C PRO A 109 -6.29 25.92 11.07
N PRO A 110 -5.29 25.47 10.27
CA PRO A 110 -3.90 25.82 10.49
C PRO A 110 -3.70 27.34 10.53
N THR A 111 -3.17 27.85 11.64
CA THR A 111 -2.94 29.29 11.83
C THR A 111 -1.89 29.78 10.84
N ARG A 112 -2.24 30.80 10.05
CA ARG A 112 -1.44 31.34 8.91
C ARG A 112 0.00 31.78 9.27
N GLY A 113 0.34 31.88 10.56
CA GLY A 113 1.63 32.31 11.09
C GLY A 113 2.66 31.21 11.33
N ASP A 114 2.27 29.93 11.34
CA ASP A 114 3.17 28.81 11.68
C ASP A 114 3.82 28.15 10.45
N ARG A 115 4.03 28.96 9.40
CA ARG A 115 4.57 28.53 8.09
C ARG A 115 6.06 28.22 8.10
N THR A 116 6.72 28.36 9.25
CA THR A 116 8.18 28.21 9.36
C THR A 116 8.66 26.78 9.48
N ARG A 117 7.78 25.77 9.56
CA ARG A 117 8.25 24.38 9.75
C ARG A 117 7.84 23.31 8.75
N THR A 118 6.82 23.47 7.92
CA THR A 118 6.55 22.45 6.89
C THR A 118 5.73 23.03 5.73
N MET A 119 6.13 22.65 4.50
CA MET A 119 5.37 22.87 3.26
C MET A 119 4.10 22.00 3.25
N ILE A 120 3.22 22.12 4.24
CA ILE A 120 1.93 21.42 4.23
C ILE A 120 0.95 22.35 3.51
N THR A 121 0.64 21.99 2.27
CA THR A 121 -0.47 22.56 1.49
C THR A 121 -1.73 22.61 2.36
N ALA A 122 -2.54 23.66 2.21
CA ALA A 122 -3.80 23.76 2.93
C ALA A 122 -4.56 22.43 2.83
N PRO A 123 -5.08 21.89 3.96
CA PRO A 123 -5.69 20.59 3.96
C PRO A 123 -6.82 20.53 2.92
N PRO A 124 -6.91 19.45 2.13
CA PRO A 124 -7.86 19.41 1.04
C PRO A 124 -9.30 19.37 1.56
N PRO A 125 -10.25 19.96 0.83
CA PRO A 125 -11.65 20.03 1.24
C PRO A 125 -12.26 18.63 1.34
N LEU A 126 -13.31 18.48 2.16
CA LEU A 126 -14.09 17.25 2.30
C LEU A 126 -14.47 16.63 0.94
N ALA A 127 -14.83 17.45 -0.05
CA ALA A 127 -15.12 17.05 -1.42
C ALA A 127 -13.99 16.22 -2.08
N GLU A 128 -12.73 16.61 -1.87
CA GLU A 128 -11.58 15.92 -2.46
C GLU A 128 -11.37 14.56 -1.79
N ALA A 129 -11.51 14.49 -0.46
CA ALA A 129 -11.44 13.25 0.29
C ALA A 129 -12.56 12.27 -0.14
N LEU A 130 -13.78 12.77 -0.31
CA LEU A 130 -14.93 11.98 -0.78
C LEU A 130 -14.74 11.51 -2.22
N GLY A 131 -14.23 12.37 -3.09
CA GLY A 131 -13.89 12.02 -4.48
C GLY A 131 -12.87 10.90 -4.56
N ALA A 132 -11.78 11.00 -3.80
CA ALA A 132 -10.75 9.95 -3.75
C ALA A 132 -11.28 8.61 -3.23
N LEU A 133 -12.15 8.63 -2.20
CA LEU A 133 -12.78 7.42 -1.67
C LEU A 133 -13.75 6.79 -2.68
N GLU A 134 -14.52 7.61 -3.40
CA GLU A 134 -15.44 7.14 -4.43
C GLU A 134 -14.70 6.54 -5.62
N GLU A 135 -13.65 7.19 -6.12
CA GLU A 135 -12.79 6.68 -7.21
C GLU A 135 -12.19 5.31 -6.85
N THR A 136 -11.70 5.17 -5.62
CA THR A 136 -11.15 3.90 -5.12
C THR A 136 -12.25 2.83 -5.02
N THR A 137 -13.40 3.17 -4.47
CA THR A 137 -14.56 2.26 -4.39
C THR A 137 -15.00 1.80 -5.79
N GLN A 138 -15.02 2.69 -6.77
CA GLN A 138 -15.37 2.36 -8.15
C GLN A 138 -14.31 1.48 -8.82
N ALA A 139 -13.03 1.76 -8.58
CA ALA A 139 -11.92 0.94 -9.07
C ALA A 139 -12.02 -0.50 -8.55
N LEU A 140 -12.36 -0.69 -7.27
CA LEU A 140 -12.55 -1.99 -6.66
C LEU A 140 -13.81 -2.73 -7.15
N ARG A 141 -14.85 -1.99 -7.56
CA ARG A 141 -16.12 -2.57 -8.01
C ARG A 141 -16.10 -3.05 -9.46
N ARG A 142 -15.42 -2.33 -10.36
CA ARG A 142 -15.32 -2.64 -11.81
C ARG A 142 -15.12 -4.12 -12.17
N PRO A 143 -14.21 -4.86 -11.53
CA PRO A 143 -13.89 -6.25 -11.89
C PRO A 143 -14.98 -7.24 -11.47
N LEU A 144 -15.70 -6.92 -10.39
CA LEU A 144 -16.86 -7.69 -9.94
C LEU A 144 -18.02 -7.60 -10.93
N MET A 145 -18.07 -6.53 -11.73
CA MET A 145 -19.12 -6.30 -12.73
C MET A 145 -18.80 -6.89 -14.11
N GLU A 146 -17.51 -7.10 -14.43
CA GLU A 146 -17.05 -7.59 -15.74
C GLU A 146 -16.97 -9.13 -15.83
N SER A 147 -17.29 -9.86 -14.76
CA SER A 147 -17.18 -11.32 -14.66
C SER A 147 -18.36 -12.10 -15.29
N THR A 148 -18.64 -11.91 -16.57
CA THR A 148 -19.62 -12.74 -17.33
C THR A 148 -19.06 -13.46 -18.55
N THR A 149 -17.75 -13.37 -18.81
CA THR A 149 -17.11 -14.10 -19.93
C THR A 149 -15.89 -14.85 -19.41
N PRO A 150 -15.71 -16.14 -19.72
CA PRO A 150 -14.52 -16.87 -19.28
C PRO A 150 -13.40 -16.66 -20.30
N PRO A 151 -12.21 -16.15 -19.90
CA PRO A 151 -11.00 -16.49 -20.59
C PRO A 151 -10.23 -17.51 -19.77
N VAL A 152 -9.88 -18.61 -20.40
CA VAL A 152 -8.72 -19.40 -20.02
C VAL A 152 -7.50 -18.53 -20.29
N SER A 153 -6.89 -17.94 -19.25
CA SER A 153 -5.48 -17.47 -19.20
C SER A 153 -5.17 -16.83 -17.83
N ILE A 154 -4.05 -17.26 -17.24
CA ILE A 154 -3.31 -16.80 -16.04
C ILE A 154 -4.00 -15.71 -15.19
N THR A 155 -4.48 -16.13 -14.02
CA THR A 155 -5.36 -15.41 -13.11
C THR A 155 -4.70 -14.14 -12.54
N ARG A 156 -5.25 -12.99 -12.93
CA ARG A 156 -5.02 -11.65 -12.34
C ARG A 156 -5.75 -11.54 -10.99
N GLY A 157 -5.26 -10.65 -10.11
CA GLY A 157 -5.98 -10.23 -8.91
C GLY A 157 -7.46 -9.92 -9.20
N MET A 158 -8.38 -10.27 -8.28
CA MET A 158 -9.82 -10.25 -8.58
C MET A 158 -10.36 -8.82 -8.63
N LEU A 159 -9.51 -7.82 -8.34
CA LEU A 159 -9.84 -6.42 -8.24
C LEU A 159 -9.48 -5.54 -9.46
N ARG A 160 -9.08 -6.08 -10.64
CA ARG A 160 -9.04 -5.35 -11.93
C ARG A 160 -9.29 -6.21 -13.18
N SER A 161 -9.79 -5.57 -14.24
CA SER A 161 -10.36 -6.15 -15.48
C SER A 161 -9.51 -7.26 -16.13
N GLY A 162 -10.23 -8.24 -16.71
CA GLY A 162 -9.71 -9.46 -17.33
C GLY A 162 -8.92 -9.30 -18.64
N GLU A 163 -8.18 -8.22 -18.83
CA GLU A 163 -7.11 -8.21 -19.84
C GLU A 163 -5.90 -8.95 -19.28
N ALA A 164 -5.51 -10.04 -19.94
CA ALA A 164 -4.24 -10.69 -19.67
C ALA A 164 -3.12 -9.64 -19.79
N ILE A 165 -2.14 -9.66 -18.88
CA ILE A 165 -0.92 -8.88 -19.07
C ILE A 165 -0.23 -9.45 -20.32
N THR A 166 -0.42 -8.79 -21.45
CA THR A 166 0.24 -9.15 -22.70
C THR A 166 1.63 -8.53 -22.68
N VAL A 167 2.59 -9.28 -22.12
CA VAL A 167 3.99 -9.02 -22.39
C VAL A 167 4.35 -9.74 -23.68
N GLU A 168 5.03 -9.04 -24.59
CA GLU A 168 5.59 -9.68 -25.78
C GLU A 168 6.58 -10.77 -25.36
N SER A 169 6.32 -12.01 -25.80
CA SER A 169 7.21 -13.14 -25.54
C SER A 169 8.59 -12.82 -26.06
N VAL A 170 9.60 -13.04 -25.23
CA VAL A 170 10.98 -12.96 -25.69
C VAL A 170 11.25 -14.17 -26.60
N GLN A 171 11.90 -13.93 -27.74
CA GLN A 171 12.41 -14.97 -28.63
C GLN A 171 13.75 -14.51 -29.19
N SER A 172 14.82 -15.21 -28.80
CA SER A 172 16.19 -14.91 -29.19
C SER A 172 16.64 -15.87 -30.30
N PRO A 173 17.32 -15.39 -31.36
CA PRO A 173 17.75 -16.23 -32.47
C PRO A 173 18.96 -17.12 -32.15
N SER A 174 19.62 -16.88 -31.01
CA SER A 174 20.76 -17.68 -30.56
C SER A 174 20.86 -17.73 -29.03
N LEU A 175 21.58 -18.73 -28.50
CA LEU A 175 21.86 -18.82 -27.06
C LEU A 175 22.61 -17.61 -26.53
N GLN A 176 23.54 -17.04 -27.30
CA GLN A 176 24.29 -15.86 -26.89
C GLN A 176 23.38 -14.63 -26.74
N GLU A 177 22.44 -14.45 -27.66
CA GLU A 177 21.44 -13.38 -27.58
C GLU A 177 20.44 -13.62 -26.44
N ALA A 178 20.04 -14.87 -26.19
CA ALA A 178 19.19 -15.22 -25.06
C ALA A 178 19.87 -14.89 -23.71
N ILE A 179 21.17 -15.18 -23.58
CA ILE A 179 21.96 -14.81 -22.39
C ILE A 179 21.99 -13.30 -22.19
N GLN A 180 22.31 -12.54 -23.24
CA GLN A 180 22.37 -11.07 -23.16
C GLN A 180 21.00 -10.46 -22.82
N THR A 181 19.94 -10.96 -23.45
CA THR A 181 18.57 -10.52 -23.20
C THR A 181 18.16 -10.81 -21.77
N PHE A 182 18.40 -12.03 -21.29
CA PHE A 182 18.11 -12.41 -19.91
C PHE A 182 18.85 -11.55 -18.89
N GLN A 183 20.15 -11.33 -19.08
CA GLN A 183 20.95 -10.47 -18.19
C GLN A 183 20.45 -9.03 -18.17
N THR A 184 20.08 -8.49 -19.34
CA THR A 184 19.55 -7.14 -19.50
C THR A 184 18.20 -7.01 -18.81
N VAL A 185 17.24 -7.88 -19.15
CA VAL A 185 15.89 -7.88 -18.57
C VAL A 185 15.94 -8.06 -17.05
N THR A 186 16.79 -8.95 -16.54
CA THR A 186 16.99 -9.14 -15.10
C THR A 186 17.52 -7.87 -14.45
N SER A 187 18.59 -7.29 -15.01
CA SER A 187 19.25 -6.12 -14.42
C SER A 187 18.36 -4.88 -14.44
N GLU A 188 17.63 -4.67 -15.53
CA GLU A 188 16.64 -3.59 -15.67
C GLU A 188 15.51 -3.80 -14.68
N THR A 189 14.91 -5.00 -14.62
CA THR A 189 13.80 -5.28 -13.71
C THR A 189 14.19 -5.04 -12.25
N LEU A 190 15.38 -5.47 -11.84
CA LEU A 190 15.88 -5.23 -10.48
C LEU A 190 16.03 -3.74 -10.14
N GLU A 191 16.47 -2.90 -11.09
CA GLU A 191 16.49 -1.43 -10.88
C GLU A 191 15.09 -0.81 -10.90
N GLU A 192 14.17 -1.37 -11.68
CA GLU A 192 12.76 -0.97 -11.66
C GLU A 192 12.11 -1.29 -10.32
N LEU A 193 12.47 -2.41 -9.68
CA LEU A 193 12.02 -2.71 -8.31
C LEU A 193 12.44 -1.60 -7.34
N VAL A 194 13.72 -1.21 -7.35
CA VAL A 194 14.23 -0.12 -6.51
C VAL A 194 13.49 1.19 -6.79
N ARG A 195 13.34 1.53 -8.07
CA ARG A 195 12.66 2.77 -8.49
C ARG A 195 11.19 2.79 -8.07
N GLY A 196 10.47 1.68 -8.26
CA GLY A 196 9.07 1.57 -7.89
C GLY A 196 8.87 1.69 -6.38
N VAL A 197 9.70 1.02 -5.56
CA VAL A 197 9.67 1.21 -4.10
C VAL A 197 9.91 2.68 -3.75
N ARG A 198 10.98 3.30 -4.28
CA ARG A 198 11.28 4.71 -4.02
C ARG A 198 10.11 5.63 -4.37
N GLN A 199 9.55 5.48 -5.57
CA GLN A 199 8.45 6.31 -6.04
C GLN A 199 7.21 6.14 -5.15
N ALA A 200 6.90 4.91 -4.73
CA ALA A 200 5.76 4.63 -3.88
C ALA A 200 5.90 5.25 -2.49
N ILE A 201 7.10 5.29 -1.91
CA ILE A 201 7.32 5.82 -0.55
C ILE A 201 7.73 7.28 -0.50
N MET A 202 7.94 7.94 -1.64
CA MET A 202 8.52 9.29 -1.69
C MET A 202 7.72 10.30 -0.86
N ALA A 203 6.38 10.26 -0.94
CA ALA A 203 5.50 11.15 -0.17
C ALA A 203 5.66 10.96 1.35
N CYS A 204 5.93 9.72 1.80
CA CYS A 204 6.22 9.44 3.20
C CYS A 204 7.62 9.93 3.60
N LEU A 205 8.63 9.72 2.75
CA LEU A 205 9.99 10.22 3.00
C LEU A 205 10.02 11.75 3.09
N GLU A 206 9.36 12.45 2.18
CA GLU A 206 9.25 13.91 2.22
C GLU A 206 8.58 14.38 3.52
N ALA A 207 7.51 13.71 3.96
CA ALA A 207 6.84 14.02 5.22
C ALA A 207 7.74 13.77 6.44
N LEU A 208 8.56 12.71 6.42
CA LEU A 208 9.52 12.39 7.48
C LEU A 208 10.69 13.37 7.53
N SER A 209 11.10 13.96 6.40
CA SER A 209 12.27 14.84 6.32
C SER A 209 12.16 16.12 7.15
N GLY A 210 10.94 16.52 7.50
CA GLY A 210 10.66 17.68 8.35
C GLY A 210 10.67 17.40 9.85
N LEU A 211 10.96 16.16 10.27
CA LEU A 211 10.84 15.70 11.65
C LEU A 211 12.21 15.43 12.28
N ASP A 212 12.25 15.47 13.61
CA ASP A 212 13.47 15.20 14.38
C ASP A 212 13.81 13.70 14.30
N LYS A 213 15.12 13.37 14.26
CA LYS A 213 15.58 11.97 14.10
C LYS A 213 15.15 11.07 15.25
N GLU A 214 15.05 11.65 16.44
CA GLU A 214 14.56 11.02 17.66
C GLU A 214 13.11 10.56 17.50
N ASP A 215 12.22 11.40 16.94
CA ASP A 215 10.81 11.06 16.71
C ASP A 215 10.66 9.90 15.72
N ILE A 216 11.48 9.90 14.66
CA ILE A 216 11.50 8.80 13.67
C ILE A 216 11.95 7.50 14.33
N THR A 217 12.97 7.57 15.17
CA THR A 217 13.51 6.40 15.89
C THR A 217 12.52 5.86 16.92
N GLU A 218 11.85 6.74 17.67
CA GLU A 218 10.80 6.36 18.61
C GLU A 218 9.63 5.68 17.89
N ALA A 219 9.17 6.27 16.78
CA ALA A 219 8.09 5.70 15.98
C ALA A 219 8.45 4.32 15.39
N LEU A 220 9.70 4.12 14.95
CA LEU A 220 10.19 2.80 14.52
C LEU A 220 10.06 1.76 15.64
N GLN A 221 10.30 2.15 16.91
CA GLN A 221 10.13 1.25 18.04
C GLN A 221 8.67 0.92 18.34
N LEU A 222 7.75 1.79 17.95
CA LEU A 222 6.30 1.60 18.08
C LEU A 222 5.67 0.83 16.91
N LEU A 223 6.38 0.65 15.80
CA LEU A 223 5.94 -0.23 14.72
C LEU A 223 5.76 -1.66 15.27
N GLY A 224 4.56 -2.23 15.13
CA GLY A 224 4.20 -3.52 15.74
C GLY A 224 3.58 -3.43 17.13
N ARG A 225 3.40 -2.23 17.70
CA ARG A 225 2.81 -2.02 19.03
C ARG A 225 1.48 -1.28 18.98
N THR A 226 0.70 -1.42 20.05
CA THR A 226 -0.51 -0.63 20.24
C THR A 226 -0.15 0.83 20.53
N LEU A 227 -0.61 1.74 19.69
CA LEU A 227 -0.46 3.18 19.91
C LEU A 227 -1.41 3.64 21.02
N GLU A 228 -0.96 4.56 21.86
CA GLU A 228 -1.78 5.14 22.93
C GLU A 228 -2.96 5.94 22.37
N GLU A 229 -4.03 6.04 23.18
CA GLU A 229 -5.19 6.85 22.83
C GLU A 229 -4.88 8.34 22.97
N ILE A 230 -5.30 9.14 22.00
CA ILE A 230 -5.19 10.60 22.08
C ILE A 230 -6.46 11.11 22.76
N PRO A 231 -6.36 11.77 23.94
CA PRO A 231 -7.53 12.25 24.68
C PRO A 231 -8.14 13.50 24.04
N ASN A 232 -9.40 13.83 24.41
CA ASN A 232 -10.10 15.09 24.07
C ASN A 232 -10.32 15.35 22.58
N LEU A 233 -10.55 14.30 21.80
CA LEU A 233 -10.87 14.42 20.38
C LEU A 233 -12.36 14.71 20.14
N GLY A 234 -12.64 15.48 19.08
CA GLY A 234 -13.98 15.56 18.49
C GLY A 234 -14.50 14.19 18.03
N ARG A 235 -15.80 14.09 17.77
CA ARG A 235 -16.46 12.82 17.44
C ARG A 235 -15.90 12.22 16.17
N LEU A 236 -15.84 13.00 15.08
CA LEU A 236 -15.36 12.53 13.79
C LEU A 236 -13.85 12.31 13.79
N LEU A 237 -13.09 13.18 14.46
CA LEU A 237 -11.63 13.01 14.58
C LEU A 237 -11.26 11.73 15.33
N ARG A 238 -12.01 11.40 16.39
CA ARG A 238 -11.82 10.16 17.14
C ARG A 238 -12.04 8.94 16.25
N LEU A 239 -13.08 8.96 15.40
CA LEU A 239 -13.32 7.86 14.45
C LEU A 239 -12.22 7.78 13.39
N ALA A 240 -11.71 8.92 12.91
CA ALA A 240 -10.56 8.94 11.99
C ALA A 240 -9.33 8.27 12.62
N ILE A 241 -8.95 8.67 13.82
CA ILE A 241 -7.78 8.11 14.52
C ILE A 241 -7.96 6.62 14.84
N ASP A 242 -9.16 6.22 15.29
CA ASP A 242 -9.49 4.81 15.50
C ASP A 242 -9.31 3.99 14.21
N ARG A 243 -9.84 4.50 13.09
CA ARG A 243 -9.72 3.83 11.80
C ARG A 243 -8.28 3.74 11.32
N LEU A 244 -7.50 4.80 11.49
CA LEU A 244 -6.08 4.82 11.17
C LEU A 244 -5.31 3.77 11.97
N ARG A 245 -5.54 3.71 13.30
CA ARG A 245 -4.90 2.70 14.17
C ARG A 245 -5.24 1.29 13.73
N LYS A 246 -6.51 1.01 13.41
CA LYS A 246 -6.95 -0.28 12.88
C LYS A 246 -6.33 -0.59 11.51
N ALA A 247 -6.19 0.40 10.62
CA ALA A 247 -5.53 0.23 9.33
C ALA A 247 -4.05 -0.16 9.48
N ILE A 248 -3.34 0.50 10.41
CA ILE A 248 -1.94 0.17 10.75
C ILE A 248 -1.86 -1.23 11.33
N ALA A 249 -2.73 -1.58 12.28
CA ALA A 249 -2.76 -2.92 12.88
C ALA A 249 -3.04 -4.01 11.85
N ASN A 250 -4.00 -3.78 10.95
CA ASN A 250 -4.29 -4.70 9.84
C ASN A 250 -3.08 -4.81 8.90
N LEU A 251 -2.43 -3.69 8.55
CA LEU A 251 -1.23 -3.73 7.70
C LEU A 251 -0.10 -4.54 8.35
N ILE A 252 0.14 -4.37 9.64
CA ILE A 252 1.14 -5.15 10.40
C ILE A 252 0.76 -6.63 10.41
N ALA A 253 -0.49 -6.97 10.72
CA ALA A 253 -0.99 -8.34 10.68
C ALA A 253 -0.85 -8.96 9.29
N TRP A 254 -1.09 -8.16 8.24
CA TRP A 254 -0.86 -8.55 6.86
C TRP A 254 0.60 -8.88 6.64
N LEU A 255 1.56 -8.08 7.08
CA LEU A 255 2.99 -8.39 6.93
C LEU A 255 3.40 -9.67 7.68
N GLY A 256 2.72 -9.97 8.79
CA GLY A 256 2.99 -11.11 9.66
C GLY A 256 4.00 -10.76 10.75
N ASP A 257 3.67 -11.05 12.01
CA ASP A 257 4.45 -10.59 13.17
C ASP A 257 5.92 -11.01 13.12
N GLU A 258 6.20 -12.23 12.63
CA GLU A 258 7.55 -12.77 12.43
C GLU A 258 8.38 -12.01 11.39
N ASN A 259 7.72 -11.39 10.43
CA ASN A 259 8.35 -10.64 9.34
C ASN A 259 8.60 -9.18 9.72
N VAL A 260 7.80 -8.62 10.62
CA VAL A 260 7.86 -7.20 11.01
C VAL A 260 9.24 -6.86 11.58
N GLU A 261 9.84 -7.70 12.42
CA GLU A 261 11.18 -7.44 12.97
C GLU A 261 12.27 -7.45 11.89
N GLY A 262 12.19 -8.39 10.94
CA GLY A 262 13.12 -8.44 9.81
C GLY A 262 12.98 -7.22 8.88
N LEU A 263 11.75 -6.77 8.64
CA LEU A 263 11.47 -5.56 7.86
C LEU A 263 11.89 -4.30 8.59
N LYS A 264 11.64 -4.21 9.90
CA LYS A 264 12.00 -3.06 10.73
C LYS A 264 13.49 -2.77 10.66
N GLY A 265 14.34 -3.79 10.79
CA GLY A 265 15.79 -3.61 10.66
C GLY A 265 16.21 -3.11 9.27
N LYS A 266 15.54 -3.56 8.21
CA LYS A 266 15.80 -3.07 6.84
C LYS A 266 15.34 -1.64 6.64
N VAL A 267 14.12 -1.31 7.08
CA VAL A 267 13.55 0.04 7.00
C VAL A 267 14.38 1.03 7.81
N GLU A 268 14.75 0.67 9.04
CA GLU A 268 15.60 1.47 9.92
C GLU A 268 16.94 1.79 9.24
N GLU A 269 17.62 0.78 8.69
CA GLU A 269 18.89 0.98 7.99
C GLU A 269 18.74 1.85 6.74
N THR A 270 17.71 1.59 5.91
CA THR A 270 17.42 2.40 4.72
C THR A 270 17.16 3.87 5.09
N LEU A 271 16.36 4.11 6.12
CA LEU A 271 16.06 5.47 6.59
C LEU A 271 17.29 6.13 7.22
N ARG A 272 18.08 5.41 8.01
CA ARG A 272 19.31 5.91 8.63
C ARG A 272 20.29 6.42 7.58
N ARG A 273 20.50 5.65 6.51
CA ARG A 273 21.34 6.06 5.37
C ARG A 273 20.83 7.33 4.71
N TRP A 274 19.54 7.37 4.39
CA TRP A 274 18.90 8.53 3.77
C TRP A 274 18.97 9.79 4.66
N LEU A 275 18.66 9.67 5.96
CA LEU A 275 18.75 10.75 6.95
C LEU A 275 20.20 11.22 7.20
N ASN A 276 21.20 10.46 6.77
CA ASN A 276 22.62 10.83 6.82
C ASN A 276 23.14 11.36 5.48
N GLY A 277 22.26 11.59 4.50
CA GLY A 277 22.60 12.19 3.21
C GLY A 277 23.04 11.20 2.13
N GLU A 278 22.94 9.89 2.37
CA GLU A 278 23.15 8.87 1.34
C GLU A 278 21.96 8.83 0.37
N GLN A 279 22.20 8.32 -0.85
CA GLN A 279 21.13 8.14 -1.81
C GLN A 279 20.19 7.02 -1.33
N ILE A 280 18.89 7.31 -1.27
CA ILE A 280 17.87 6.33 -0.87
C ILE A 280 17.91 5.06 -1.73
N ASP A 281 18.27 5.19 -3.02
CA ASP A 281 18.41 4.07 -3.94
C ASP A 281 19.47 3.05 -3.46
N ASP A 282 20.54 3.50 -2.80
CA ASP A 282 21.58 2.60 -2.29
C ASP A 282 21.11 1.83 -1.05
N GLY A 283 20.34 2.50 -0.18
CA GLY A 283 19.66 1.86 0.95
C GLY A 283 18.62 0.83 0.49
N LEU A 284 17.90 1.12 -0.59
CA LEU A 284 16.92 0.20 -1.18
C LEU A 284 17.61 -0.97 -1.91
N ARG A 285 18.66 -0.74 -2.72
CA ARG A 285 19.43 -1.83 -3.36
C ARG A 285 19.93 -2.85 -2.34
N TRP A 286 20.44 -2.36 -1.21
CA TRP A 286 20.82 -3.22 -0.08
C TRP A 286 19.63 -3.96 0.51
N ALA A 287 18.51 -3.27 0.80
CA ALA A 287 17.35 -3.87 1.43
C ALA A 287 16.73 -4.99 0.55
N LEU A 288 16.65 -4.77 -0.76
CA LEU A 288 16.15 -5.71 -1.78
C LEU A 288 17.23 -6.71 -2.28
N ALA A 289 18.45 -6.70 -1.71
CA ALA A 289 19.60 -7.52 -2.10
C ALA A 289 19.85 -7.64 -3.62
N ILE A 290 19.75 -6.52 -4.34
CA ILE A 290 19.83 -6.45 -5.80
C ILE A 290 21.14 -7.08 -6.33
N GLU A 291 22.26 -6.78 -5.70
CA GLU A 291 23.59 -7.29 -6.06
C GLU A 291 23.68 -8.80 -5.92
N SER A 292 23.07 -9.38 -4.88
CA SER A 292 23.03 -10.83 -4.68
C SER A 292 22.21 -11.52 -5.77
N THR A 293 21.05 -10.96 -6.14
CA THR A 293 20.21 -11.51 -7.21
C THR A 293 20.89 -11.38 -8.59
N ARG A 294 21.64 -10.30 -8.83
CA ARG A 294 22.47 -10.15 -10.05
C ARG A 294 23.57 -11.20 -10.14
N GLN A 295 24.28 -11.46 -9.05
CA GLN A 295 25.32 -12.49 -9.00
C GLN A 295 24.72 -13.87 -9.28
N LEU A 296 23.54 -14.16 -8.74
CA LEU A 296 22.82 -15.40 -9.02
C LEU A 296 22.50 -15.55 -10.52
N ALA A 297 22.04 -14.47 -11.17
CA ALA A 297 21.79 -14.46 -12.63
C ALA A 297 23.06 -14.72 -13.44
N GLN A 298 24.20 -14.15 -13.02
CA GLN A 298 25.50 -14.41 -13.66
C GLN A 298 25.91 -15.88 -13.53
N VAL A 299 25.69 -16.50 -12.38
CA VAL A 299 25.96 -17.94 -12.19
C VAL A 299 25.06 -18.79 -13.09
N ALA A 300 23.75 -18.47 -13.15
CA ALA A 300 22.78 -19.23 -13.93
C ALA A 300 23.13 -19.34 -15.43
N VAL A 301 23.62 -18.26 -16.04
CA VAL A 301 23.96 -18.26 -17.47
C VAL A 301 25.23 -19.04 -17.81
N THR A 302 26.05 -19.38 -16.82
CA THR A 302 27.26 -20.20 -17.02
C THR A 302 27.00 -21.71 -16.95
N ARG A 303 25.75 -22.10 -16.67
CA ARG A 303 25.40 -23.50 -16.47
C ARG A 303 25.55 -24.32 -17.76
N PRO A 304 26.22 -25.49 -17.72
CA PRO A 304 26.26 -26.41 -18.84
C PRO A 304 24.85 -26.92 -19.20
N GLY A 305 24.54 -27.00 -20.50
CA GLY A 305 23.26 -27.52 -21.00
C GLY A 305 22.09 -26.53 -20.93
N LEU A 306 22.35 -25.26 -20.67
CA LEU A 306 21.35 -24.20 -20.73
C LEU A 306 20.87 -24.01 -22.18
N ALA A 307 19.54 -23.98 -22.36
CA ALA A 307 18.89 -23.79 -23.65
C ALA A 307 18.38 -22.34 -23.79
N ALA A 308 18.42 -21.80 -25.02
CA ALA A 308 17.94 -20.45 -25.33
C ALA A 308 16.46 -20.27 -24.92
N ASP A 309 15.61 -21.23 -25.25
CA ASP A 309 14.18 -21.19 -24.92
C ASP A 309 13.90 -21.04 -23.41
N ARG A 310 14.70 -21.68 -22.54
CA ARG A 310 14.54 -21.54 -21.07
C ARG A 310 14.91 -20.14 -20.57
N LEU A 311 15.91 -19.51 -21.19
CA LEU A 311 16.30 -18.14 -20.88
C LEU A 311 15.26 -17.12 -21.36
N ASP A 312 14.68 -17.36 -22.54
CA ASP A 312 13.62 -16.51 -23.09
C ASP A 312 12.32 -16.64 -22.28
N GLU A 313 11.97 -17.85 -21.83
CA GLU A 313 10.87 -18.11 -20.89
C GLU A 313 11.09 -17.35 -19.57
N ALA A 314 12.26 -17.52 -18.94
CA ALA A 314 12.60 -16.81 -17.71
C ALA A 314 12.58 -15.28 -17.89
N SER A 315 13.07 -14.76 -19.02
CA SER A 315 13.02 -13.32 -19.35
C SER A 315 11.58 -12.83 -19.48
N THR A 316 10.70 -13.63 -20.07
CA THR A 316 9.27 -13.32 -20.21
C THR A 316 8.59 -13.31 -18.84
N GLU A 317 8.86 -14.30 -17.99
CA GLU A 317 8.36 -14.35 -16.61
C GLU A 317 8.80 -13.12 -15.80
N ILE A 318 10.08 -12.73 -15.87
CA ILE A 318 10.61 -11.55 -15.18
C ILE A 318 9.92 -10.26 -15.66
N LYS A 319 9.63 -10.12 -16.96
CA LYS A 319 8.87 -8.97 -17.47
C LYS A 319 7.43 -8.96 -16.96
N VAL A 320 6.76 -10.11 -16.88
CA VAL A 320 5.40 -10.20 -16.30
C VAL A 320 5.43 -9.79 -14.83
N LEU A 321 6.44 -10.27 -14.10
CA LEU A 321 6.65 -9.96 -12.69
C LEU A 321 6.81 -8.45 -12.48
N ARG A 322 7.59 -7.76 -13.32
CA ARG A 322 7.73 -6.30 -13.29
C ARG A 322 6.39 -5.58 -13.40
N VAL A 323 5.54 -5.96 -14.35
CA VAL A 323 4.23 -5.30 -14.52
C VAL A 323 3.36 -5.47 -13.28
N ARG A 324 3.35 -6.65 -12.68
CA ARG A 324 2.60 -6.90 -11.43
C ARG A 324 3.16 -6.10 -10.25
N PHE A 325 4.48 -5.95 -10.18
CA PHE A 325 5.12 -5.12 -9.18
C PHE A 325 4.70 -3.65 -9.30
N ASP A 326 4.68 -3.10 -10.51
CA ASP A 326 4.27 -1.71 -10.78
C ASP A 326 2.81 -1.48 -10.33
N GLU A 327 1.93 -2.48 -10.51
CA GLU A 327 0.56 -2.45 -10.01
C GLU A 327 0.51 -2.38 -8.47
N HIS A 328 1.31 -3.18 -7.76
CA HIS A 328 1.41 -3.11 -6.29
C HIS A 328 1.94 -1.75 -5.82
N MET A 329 3.01 -1.25 -6.45
CA MET A 329 3.61 0.03 -6.07
C MET A 329 2.66 1.20 -6.32
N THR A 330 1.77 1.12 -7.30
CA THR A 330 0.73 2.13 -7.52
C THR A 330 -0.24 2.22 -6.33
N LEU A 331 -0.68 1.08 -5.78
CA LEU A 331 -1.55 1.05 -4.60
C LEU A 331 -0.82 1.59 -3.37
N ILE A 332 0.44 1.24 -3.18
CA ILE A 332 1.26 1.74 -2.08
C ILE A 332 1.49 3.23 -2.20
N ALA A 333 1.77 3.75 -3.40
CA ALA A 333 1.89 5.17 -3.66
C ALA A 333 0.60 5.93 -3.31
N GLN A 334 -0.55 5.34 -3.61
CA GLN A 334 -1.85 5.89 -3.24
C GLN A 334 -2.02 5.90 -1.71
N ALA A 335 -1.69 4.81 -1.02
CA ALA A 335 -1.68 4.77 0.45
C ALA A 335 -0.76 5.86 1.02
N ALA A 336 0.49 5.94 0.54
CA ALA A 336 1.49 6.93 0.95
C ALA A 336 0.97 8.35 0.82
N LYS A 337 0.37 8.69 -0.34
CA LYS A 337 -0.24 10.00 -0.57
C LYS A 337 -1.38 10.27 0.42
N THR A 338 -2.30 9.32 0.61
CA THR A 338 -3.43 9.47 1.53
C THR A 338 -2.96 9.66 2.96
N VAL A 339 -1.99 8.87 3.43
CA VAL A 339 -1.48 9.00 4.79
C VAL A 339 -0.71 10.31 4.98
N THR A 340 0.03 10.80 3.98
CA THR A 340 0.70 12.11 4.05
C THR A 340 -0.32 13.26 4.15
N LEU A 341 -1.42 13.20 3.39
CA LEU A 341 -2.51 14.18 3.51
C LEU A 341 -3.16 14.14 4.90
N LEU A 342 -3.45 12.93 5.39
CA LEU A 342 -4.01 12.72 6.72
C LEU A 342 -3.05 13.21 7.82
N GLY A 343 -1.77 12.85 7.75
CA GLY A 343 -0.77 13.27 8.73
C GLY A 343 -0.56 14.78 8.73
N GLY A 344 -0.61 15.44 7.56
CA GLY A 344 -0.62 16.90 7.49
C GLY A 344 -1.82 17.54 8.21
N LEU A 345 -2.99 16.92 8.08
CA LEU A 345 -4.20 17.37 8.78
C LEU A 345 -4.15 17.10 10.29
N LEU A 346 -3.65 15.93 10.71
CA LEU A 346 -3.53 15.56 12.12
C LEU A 346 -2.47 16.40 12.84
N THR A 347 -1.30 16.60 12.23
CA THR A 347 -0.22 17.41 12.83
C THR A 347 -0.60 18.88 12.98
N ALA A 348 -1.33 19.44 12.00
CA ALA A 348 -1.85 20.81 12.08
C ALA A 348 -2.85 21.03 13.23
N SER A 349 -3.48 19.96 13.73
CA SER A 349 -4.64 20.03 14.62
C SER A 349 -4.37 19.59 16.05
N LEU A 350 -3.55 18.54 16.21
CA LEU A 350 -3.31 17.88 17.50
C LEU A 350 -1.88 18.07 18.01
N GLY A 351 -1.02 18.76 17.26
CA GLY A 351 0.36 19.01 17.65
C GLY A 351 1.19 17.73 17.76
N THR A 352 2.08 17.67 18.76
CA THR A 352 3.13 16.63 18.88
C THR A 352 2.59 15.21 19.03
N GLN A 353 1.44 15.00 19.69
CA GLN A 353 0.86 13.66 19.84
C GLN A 353 0.44 13.03 18.50
N ALA A 354 -0.01 13.84 17.54
CA ALA A 354 -0.33 13.38 16.20
C ALA A 354 0.89 13.15 15.32
N ILE A 355 2.03 13.78 15.64
CA ILE A 355 3.28 13.55 14.90
C ILE A 355 3.63 12.07 14.99
N LEU A 356 3.69 11.51 16.20
CA LEU A 356 4.09 10.12 16.40
C LEU A 356 3.19 9.13 15.66
N LEU A 357 1.86 9.30 15.73
CA LEU A 357 0.90 8.48 14.98
C LEU A 357 1.12 8.59 13.46
N SER A 358 1.37 9.80 12.96
CA SER A 358 1.63 10.03 11.54
C SER A 358 2.93 9.36 11.10
N VAL A 359 4.00 9.47 11.90
CA VAL A 359 5.28 8.83 11.64
C VAL A 359 5.15 7.31 11.62
N VAL A 360 4.47 6.71 12.61
CA VAL A 360 4.23 5.27 12.63
C VAL A 360 3.48 4.82 11.38
N THR A 361 2.49 5.60 10.93
CA THR A 361 1.75 5.33 9.70
C THR A 361 2.67 5.36 8.47
N TYR A 362 3.51 6.39 8.34
CA TYR A 362 4.48 6.52 7.24
C TYR A 362 5.44 5.33 7.22
N LEU A 363 5.96 4.95 8.38
CA LEU A 363 6.87 3.82 8.53
C LEU A 363 6.21 2.49 8.19
N ALA A 364 4.93 2.31 8.54
CA ALA A 364 4.19 1.11 8.17
C ALA A 364 4.00 0.98 6.65
N VAL A 365 3.68 2.09 5.96
CA VAL A 365 3.59 2.11 4.48
C VAL A 365 4.96 1.87 3.84
N ILE A 366 6.04 2.44 4.39
CA ILE A 366 7.41 2.19 3.93
C ILE A 366 7.79 0.72 4.11
N ALA A 367 7.54 0.14 5.29
CA ALA A 367 7.82 -1.26 5.58
C ALA A 367 7.09 -2.19 4.64
N TRP A 368 5.85 -1.84 4.29
CA TRP A 368 5.08 -2.57 3.30
C TRP A 368 5.69 -2.49 1.90
N ALA A 369 6.07 -1.31 1.42
CA ALA A 369 6.72 -1.13 0.12
C ALA A 369 8.02 -1.93 0.01
N VAL A 370 8.86 -1.84 1.04
CA VAL A 370 10.14 -2.56 1.14
C VAL A 370 9.90 -4.07 1.19
N GLY A 371 8.92 -4.53 1.98
CA GLY A 371 8.57 -5.95 2.08
C GLY A 371 8.12 -6.54 0.75
N MET A 372 7.27 -5.83 0.00
CA MET A 372 6.89 -6.24 -1.35
C MET A 372 8.09 -6.24 -2.29
N GLY A 373 8.96 -5.22 -2.23
CA GLY A 373 10.19 -5.17 -3.03
C GLY A 373 11.10 -6.38 -2.78
N ILE A 374 11.25 -6.79 -1.52
CA ILE A 374 12.02 -7.98 -1.12
C ILE A 374 11.42 -9.26 -1.69
N ASP A 375 10.10 -9.39 -1.64
CA ASP A 375 9.39 -10.56 -2.15
C ASP A 375 9.56 -10.68 -3.68
N TYR A 376 9.40 -9.58 -4.40
CA TYR A 376 9.58 -9.52 -5.85
C TYR A 376 11.05 -9.70 -6.30
N ALA A 377 12.02 -9.28 -5.48
CA ALA A 377 13.43 -9.57 -5.72
C ALA A 377 13.80 -11.02 -5.34
N ASP A 378 12.98 -11.70 -4.54
CA ASP A 378 13.24 -12.97 -3.84
C ASP A 378 14.47 -12.89 -2.91
N SER A 379 14.67 -11.74 -2.25
CA SER A 379 15.81 -11.48 -1.39
C SER A 379 15.53 -11.85 0.07
N GLY A 380 15.34 -13.15 0.32
CA GLY A 380 15.18 -13.69 1.68
C GLY A 380 13.76 -14.11 2.06
N ARG A 381 12.81 -14.13 1.10
CA ARG A 381 11.45 -14.68 1.25
C ARG A 381 10.77 -14.31 2.55
N ILE A 382 10.75 -13.01 2.84
CA ILE A 382 10.13 -12.51 4.07
C ILE A 382 8.61 -12.74 3.99
N LEU A 383 7.96 -12.33 2.89
CA LEU A 383 6.50 -12.45 2.77
C LEU A 383 6.04 -13.74 2.07
N ASP A 384 6.86 -14.30 1.18
CA ASP A 384 6.64 -15.54 0.40
C ASP A 384 5.31 -15.54 -0.38
N ARG A 385 4.94 -14.39 -0.94
CA ARG A 385 3.65 -14.22 -1.67
C ARG A 385 3.84 -14.31 -3.17
N VAL A 386 5.02 -13.97 -3.66
CA VAL A 386 5.34 -13.89 -5.08
C VAL A 386 6.58 -14.70 -5.37
N GLU A 387 6.57 -15.42 -6.49
CA GLU A 387 7.79 -16.03 -7.03
C GLU A 387 8.67 -14.93 -7.64
N GLY A 388 9.52 -14.33 -6.83
CA GLY A 388 10.37 -13.23 -7.25
C GLY A 388 11.46 -13.61 -8.25
N VAL A 389 12.21 -12.60 -8.70
CA VAL A 389 13.26 -12.73 -9.72
C VAL A 389 14.28 -13.81 -9.35
N GLY A 390 14.72 -13.87 -8.08
CA GLY A 390 15.65 -14.90 -7.60
C GLY A 390 15.14 -16.32 -7.80
N THR A 391 13.84 -16.58 -7.59
CA THR A 391 13.24 -17.92 -7.74
C THR A 391 13.20 -18.33 -9.20
N ILE A 392 12.84 -17.39 -10.09
CA ILE A 392 12.87 -17.62 -11.54
C ILE A 392 14.30 -18.00 -11.97
N ILE A 393 15.32 -17.27 -11.48
CA ILE A 393 16.73 -17.58 -11.76
C ILE A 393 17.13 -18.96 -11.19
N GLN A 394 16.69 -19.31 -9.99
CA GLN A 394 17.02 -20.61 -9.37
C GLN A 394 16.50 -21.80 -10.18
N ARG A 395 15.36 -21.69 -10.87
CA ARG A 395 14.86 -22.74 -11.76
C ARG A 395 15.78 -23.01 -12.94
N LEU A 396 16.56 -22.02 -13.38
CA LEU A 396 17.57 -22.20 -14.42
C LEU A 396 18.79 -22.97 -13.90
N LEU A 397 18.99 -23.06 -12.59
CA LEU A 397 20.04 -23.84 -11.95
C LEU A 397 19.64 -25.31 -11.70
N GLN A 398 18.35 -25.62 -11.76
CA GLN A 398 17.76 -26.97 -11.66
C GLN A 398 17.60 -27.64 -13.03
#